data_AF-A0A672P3L9-F1
#
_entry.id   AF-A0A672P3L9-F1
#
_cell.length_a   1.000
_cell.length_b   1.000
_cell.length_c   1.000
_cell.angle_alpha   90.00
_cell.angle_beta   90.00
_cell.angle_gamma   90.00
#
_symmetry.space_group_name_H-M   'P 1'
#
loop_
_entity.id
_entity.type
_entity.pdbx_description
1 polymer ?
#
loop_
_entity_poly.entity_id
_entity_poly.type
_entity_poly.pdbx_seq_one_letter_code
_entity_poly.pdbx_strand_id
1 'polypeptide(L)'
;MRVCIIGAGVIGLSTAQSIYQHFHSRISPLTIEVYADVFTPLTTSDGAAGLWQPYLYDKGNVQETKWNKETFDYLQSCLSSPDSVKMGIFLQSGYNLCSETAPVRTL
;
A
#
# COMPACT_ATOMS: atom_id res chain seq x y z
N MET A 1 5.02 24.93 -3.91
CA MET A 1 5.15 23.88 -4.94
C MET A 1 3.76 23.38 -5.30
N ARG A 2 3.50 23.15 -6.59
CA ARG A 2 2.28 22.48 -7.06
C ARG A 2 2.67 21.10 -7.57
N VAL A 3 2.05 20.06 -7.03
CA VAL A 3 2.33 18.66 -7.37
C VAL A 3 1.08 18.09 -8.03
N CYS A 4 1.25 17.58 -9.24
CA CYS A 4 0.21 16.83 -9.96
C CYS A 4 0.49 15.34 -9.80
N ILE A 5 -0.47 14.60 -9.26
CA ILE A 5 -0.47 13.15 -9.17
C ILE A 5 -1.38 12.61 -10.27
N ILE A 6 -0.87 11.71 -11.10
CA ILE A 6 -1.65 11.08 -12.18
C ILE A 6 -2.06 9.67 -11.73
N GLY A 7 -3.36 9.45 -11.61
CA GLY A 7 -3.98 8.18 -11.20
C GLY A 7 -4.55 8.21 -9.78
N ALA A 8 -5.77 7.69 -9.62
CA ALA A 8 -6.51 7.66 -8.36
C ALA A 8 -6.69 6.24 -7.78
N GLY A 9 -5.81 5.30 -8.15
CA GLY A 9 -5.70 3.99 -7.49
C GLY A 9 -4.87 4.04 -6.20
N VAL A 10 -4.64 2.89 -5.57
CA VAL A 10 -3.96 2.79 -4.26
C VAL A 10 -2.59 3.47 -4.24
N ILE A 11 -1.80 3.36 -5.32
CA ILE A 11 -0.48 3.98 -5.41
C ILE A 11 -0.59 5.50 -5.51
N GLY A 12 -1.48 6.04 -6.34
CA GLY A 12 -1.63 7.49 -6.53
C GLY A 12 -2.12 8.18 -5.26
N LEU A 13 -3.17 7.64 -4.64
CA LEU A 13 -3.75 8.22 -3.42
C LEU A 13 -2.83 8.10 -2.20
N SER A 14 -2.17 6.96 -2.00
CA SER A 14 -1.20 6.80 -0.91
C SER A 14 0.01 7.73 -1.10
N THR A 15 0.51 7.88 -2.32
CA THR A 15 1.59 8.83 -2.63
C THR A 15 1.18 10.27 -2.35
N ALA A 16 -0.01 10.68 -2.79
CA ALA A 16 -0.54 12.02 -2.53
C ALA A 16 -0.63 12.30 -1.02
N GLN A 17 -1.13 11.33 -0.25
CA GLN A 17 -1.23 11.40 1.20
C GLN A 17 0.15 11.48 1.86
N SER A 18 1.10 10.62 1.49
CA SER A 18 2.46 10.60 2.05
C SER A 18 3.20 11.92 1.79
N ILE A 19 3.09 12.48 0.58
CA ILE A 19 3.67 13.79 0.24
C ILE A 19 3.04 14.86 1.12
N TYR A 20 1.71 14.89 1.24
CA TYR A 20 1.03 15.87 2.07
C TYR A 20 1.54 15.77 3.52
N GLN A 21 1.39 14.60 4.15
CA GLN A 21 1.75 14.35 5.55
C GLN A 21 3.21 14.73 5.87
N HIS A 22 4.14 14.49 4.95
CA HIS A 22 5.55 14.77 5.21
C HIS A 22 5.94 16.24 4.99
N PHE A 23 5.31 16.93 4.03
CA PHE A 23 5.79 18.23 3.55
C PHE A 23 4.86 19.41 3.81
N HIS A 24 3.58 19.21 4.13
CA HIS A 24 2.60 20.31 4.25
C HIS A 24 2.99 21.37 5.30
N SER A 25 3.73 20.98 6.35
CA SER A 25 4.18 21.90 7.40
C SER A 25 5.49 22.61 7.08
N ARG A 26 6.27 22.08 6.12
CA ARG A 26 7.61 22.58 5.76
C ARG A 26 7.60 23.41 4.48
N ILE A 27 6.64 23.19 3.60
CA ILE A 27 6.55 23.84 2.30
C ILE A 27 5.22 24.61 2.22
N SER A 28 5.29 25.93 2.10
CA SER A 28 4.10 26.77 1.93
C SER A 28 4.30 27.79 0.80
N PRO A 29 3.38 27.86 -0.20
CA PRO A 29 2.22 26.98 -0.35
C PRO A 29 2.60 25.60 -0.90
N LEU A 30 1.99 24.53 -0.38
CA LEU A 30 1.99 23.20 -1.00
C LEU A 30 0.58 22.91 -1.51
N THR A 31 0.46 22.69 -2.82
CA THR A 31 -0.79 22.28 -3.48
C THR A 31 -0.56 20.93 -4.11
N ILE A 32 -1.45 19.98 -3.83
CA ILE A 32 -1.44 18.64 -4.43
C ILE A 32 -2.78 18.46 -5.14
N GLU A 33 -2.71 18.11 -6.42
CA GLU A 33 -3.88 17.85 -7.26
C GLU A 33 -3.76 16.42 -7.82
N VAL A 34 -4.86 15.66 -7.79
CA VAL A 34 -4.93 14.32 -8.35
C VAL A 34 -5.77 14.37 -9.62
N TYR A 35 -5.18 13.97 -10.74
CA TYR A 35 -5.85 13.85 -12.03
C TYR A 35 -5.95 12.37 -12.38
N ALA A 36 -7.15 11.89 -12.68
CA ALA A 36 -7.37 10.54 -13.16
C ALA A 36 -8.56 10.51 -14.11
N ASP A 37 -8.51 9.58 -15.06
CA ASP A 37 -9.63 9.23 -15.93
C ASP A 37 -10.58 8.21 -15.26
N VAL A 38 -10.05 7.43 -14.31
CA VAL A 38 -10.77 6.40 -13.56
C VAL A 38 -10.56 6.58 -12.06
N PHE A 39 -11.66 6.47 -11.31
CA PHE A 39 -11.72 6.54 -9.85
C PHE A 39 -12.44 5.30 -9.29
N THR A 40 -12.39 5.09 -7.97
CA THR A 40 -13.20 4.07 -7.28
C THR A 40 -14.67 4.17 -7.68
N PRO A 41 -15.35 3.05 -8.01
CA PRO A 41 -14.94 1.66 -7.82
C PRO A 41 -14.35 0.97 -9.07
N LEU A 42 -13.76 1.72 -10.00
CA LEU A 42 -13.37 1.21 -11.32
C LEU A 42 -11.85 1.09 -11.53
N THR A 43 -11.04 1.35 -10.51
CA THR A 43 -9.58 1.17 -10.61
C THR A 43 -9.19 -0.30 -10.49
N THR A 44 -7.99 -0.67 -10.96
CA THR A 44 -7.43 -2.00 -10.69
C THR A 44 -7.35 -2.32 -9.19
N SER A 45 -7.17 -1.30 -8.35
CA SER A 45 -7.13 -1.48 -6.89
C SER A 45 -8.48 -1.93 -6.32
N ASP A 46 -9.60 -1.51 -6.90
CA ASP A 46 -10.94 -1.92 -6.47
C ASP A 46 -11.24 -3.39 -6.81
N GLY A 47 -10.57 -3.95 -7.82
CA GLY A 47 -10.65 -5.36 -8.20
C GLY A 47 -9.63 -6.28 -7.51
N ALA A 48 -8.78 -5.75 -6.63
CA ALA A 48 -7.75 -6.54 -5.95
C ALA A 48 -8.33 -7.47 -4.88
N ALA A 49 -7.70 -8.62 -4.64
CA ALA A 49 -8.15 -9.60 -3.65
C ALA A 49 -8.09 -9.11 -2.18
N GLY A 50 -7.31 -8.05 -1.89
CA GLY A 50 -7.22 -7.42 -0.58
C GLY A 50 -6.31 -8.11 0.44
N LEU A 51 -5.65 -9.22 0.08
CA LEU A 51 -4.72 -9.93 0.97
C LEU A 51 -3.30 -9.39 0.85
N TRP A 52 -2.68 -9.03 1.98
CA TRP A 52 -1.26 -8.71 2.02
C TRP A 52 -0.42 -10.00 2.05
N GLN A 53 0.19 -10.35 0.91
CA GLN A 53 1.07 -11.51 0.79
C GLN A 53 2.10 -11.28 -0.34
N PRO A 54 3.35 -10.91 -0.01
CA PRO A 54 4.42 -10.80 -1.00
C PRO A 54 4.72 -12.14 -1.69
N TYR A 55 5.24 -12.08 -2.91
CA TYR A 55 5.72 -13.28 -3.61
C TYR A 55 6.93 -13.90 -2.90
N LEU A 56 7.09 -15.22 -3.06
CA LEU A 56 8.09 -16.01 -2.35
C LEU A 56 9.54 -15.75 -2.79
N TYR A 57 9.76 -15.05 -3.91
CA TYR A 57 11.09 -14.81 -4.45
C TYR A 57 11.20 -13.38 -4.95
N ASP A 58 12.10 -12.61 -4.34
CA ASP A 58 12.36 -11.21 -4.65
C ASP A 58 13.30 -11.02 -5.86
N LYS A 59 13.76 -12.12 -6.51
CA LYS A 59 14.74 -12.07 -7.60
C LYS A 59 16.01 -11.28 -7.24
N GLY A 60 16.35 -11.19 -5.95
CA GLY A 60 17.46 -10.38 -5.45
C GLY A 60 17.15 -8.88 -5.29
N ASN A 61 15.90 -8.45 -5.49
CA ASN A 61 15.48 -7.08 -5.26
C ASN A 61 15.16 -6.83 -3.77
N VAL A 62 16.19 -6.51 -3.00
CA VAL A 62 16.08 -6.20 -1.57
C VAL A 62 15.21 -4.98 -1.26
N GLN A 63 15.02 -4.08 -2.24
CA GLN A 63 14.27 -2.84 -2.04
C GLN A 63 12.76 -3.10 -1.95
N GLU A 64 12.24 -4.02 -2.77
CA GLU A 64 10.84 -4.44 -2.69
C GLU A 64 10.56 -5.17 -1.38
N THR A 65 11.47 -6.02 -0.92
CA THR A 65 11.37 -6.68 0.39
C THR A 65 11.28 -5.65 1.52
N LYS A 66 12.08 -4.58 1.45
CA LYS A 66 11.99 -3.46 2.40
C LYS A 66 10.64 -2.74 2.33
N TRP A 67 10.18 -2.35 1.15
CA TRP A 67 8.90 -1.66 0.98
C TRP A 67 7.70 -2.51 1.43
N ASN A 68 7.75 -3.81 1.15
CA ASN A 68 6.76 -4.77 1.64
C ASN A 68 6.71 -4.74 3.16
N LYS A 69 7.86 -4.87 3.83
CA LYS A 69 7.93 -4.82 5.28
C LYS A 69 7.40 -3.50 5.85
N GLU A 70 7.86 -2.37 5.31
CA GLU A 70 7.40 -1.03 5.75
C GLU A 70 5.89 -0.86 5.58
N THR A 71 5.33 -1.38 4.49
CA THR A 71 3.88 -1.37 4.25
C THR A 71 3.14 -2.24 5.27
N PHE A 72 3.63 -3.45 5.55
CA PHE A 72 3.00 -4.32 6.55
C PHE A 72 3.03 -3.70 7.94
N ASP A 73 4.18 -3.17 8.36
CA ASP A 73 4.33 -2.53 9.67
C ASP A 73 3.38 -1.32 9.80
N TYR A 74 3.20 -0.54 8.72
CA TYR A 74 2.23 0.56 8.66
C TYR A 74 0.78 0.06 8.80
N LEU A 75 0.35 -0.92 7.99
CA LEU A 75 -1.00 -1.48 8.07
C LEU A 75 -1.27 -2.09 9.45
N GLN A 76 -0.29 -2.79 10.02
CA GLN A 76 -0.35 -3.37 11.35
C GLN A 76 -0.52 -2.29 12.43
N SER A 77 0.14 -1.14 12.29
CA SER A 77 -0.03 -0.01 13.22
C SER A 77 -1.46 0.56 13.19
N CYS A 78 -2.10 0.54 12.02
CA CYS A 78 -3.46 1.04 11.83
C CYS A 78 -4.52 0.21 12.55
N LEU A 79 -4.25 -1.07 12.87
CA LEU A 79 -5.19 -1.95 13.56
C LEU A 79 -5.57 -1.46 14.96
N SER A 80 -4.73 -0.62 15.59
CA SER A 80 -5.05 0.01 16.89
C SER A 80 -6.09 1.14 16.77
N SER A 81 -6.33 1.66 15.56
CA SER A 81 -7.28 2.73 15.31
C SER A 81 -8.72 2.22 15.34
N PRO A 82 -9.67 2.98 15.95
CA PRO A 82 -11.09 2.66 15.85
C PRO A 82 -11.64 2.71 14.42
N ASP A 83 -10.92 3.37 13.50
CA ASP A 83 -11.28 3.47 12.08
C ASP A 83 -10.64 2.38 11.21
N SER A 84 -9.88 1.43 11.77
CA SER A 84 -9.20 0.35 11.03
C SER A 84 -10.13 -0.38 10.05
N VAL A 85 -11.33 -0.74 10.51
CA VAL A 85 -12.36 -1.39 9.68
C VAL A 85 -12.84 -0.48 8.55
N LYS A 86 -13.02 0.83 8.80
CA LYS A 86 -13.40 1.78 7.75
C LYS A 86 -12.29 1.98 6.72
N MET A 87 -11.04 1.82 7.12
CA MET A 87 -9.88 1.80 6.22
C MET A 87 -9.77 0.48 5.42
N GLY A 88 -10.62 -0.52 5.69
CA GLY A 88 -10.53 -1.84 5.07
C GLY A 88 -9.41 -2.71 5.64
N ILE A 89 -8.86 -2.39 6.82
CA ILE A 89 -7.72 -3.08 7.43
C ILE A 89 -8.21 -3.94 8.60
N PHE A 90 -7.99 -5.25 8.51
CA PHE A 90 -8.31 -6.22 9.56
C PHE A 90 -7.40 -7.46 9.45
N LEU A 91 -7.31 -8.25 10.52
CA LEU A 91 -6.54 -9.50 10.53
C LEU A 91 -7.40 -10.65 10.00
N GLN A 92 -6.82 -11.44 9.09
CA GLN A 92 -7.44 -12.64 8.55
C GLN A 92 -6.41 -13.78 8.53
N SER A 93 -6.68 -14.86 9.24
CA SER A 93 -5.86 -16.08 9.19
C SER A 93 -6.19 -16.91 7.94
N GLY A 94 -5.22 -17.71 7.47
CA GLY A 94 -5.38 -18.53 6.27
C GLY A 94 -4.26 -19.55 6.06
N TYR A 95 -4.37 -20.32 4.98
CA TYR A 95 -3.43 -21.38 4.62
C TYR A 95 -2.94 -21.21 3.19
N ASN A 96 -1.65 -21.44 2.96
CA ASN A 96 -1.10 -21.66 1.62
C ASN A 96 -0.89 -23.17 1.47
N LEU A 97 -1.55 -23.78 0.47
CA LEU A 97 -1.46 -25.22 0.20
C LEU A 97 -0.57 -25.45 -1.01
N CYS A 98 0.46 -26.29 -0.86
CA CYS A 98 1.40 -26.63 -1.92
C CYS A 98 1.43 -28.14 -2.13
N SER A 99 1.49 -28.60 -3.38
CA SER A 99 1.71 -30.01 -3.71
C SER A 99 3.13 -30.47 -3.42
N GLU A 100 4.08 -29.53 -3.42
CA GLU A 100 5.50 -29.73 -3.12
C GLU A 100 5.93 -28.82 -1.95
N THR A 101 7.02 -29.16 -1.29
CA THR A 101 7.55 -28.34 -0.17
C THR A 101 7.88 -26.94 -0.66
N ALA A 102 7.30 -25.92 -0.02
CA ALA A 102 7.58 -24.54 -0.36
C ALA A 102 9.08 -24.22 -0.16
N PRO A 103 9.68 -23.38 -1.02
CA PRO A 103 11.07 -22.96 -0.85
C PRO A 103 11.27 -22.35 0.54
N VAL A 104 12.38 -22.71 1.19
CA VAL A 104 12.72 -22.21 2.53
C VAL A 104 12.89 -20.69 2.46
N ARG A 105 12.13 -19.96 3.28
CA ARG A 105 12.30 -18.51 3.45
C ARG A 105 13.62 -18.24 4.17
N THR A 106 14.66 -17.83 3.46
CA THR A 106 15.81 -17.15 4.08
C THR A 106 15.39 -15.73 4.42
N LEU A 107 15.19 -15.45 5.71
CA LEU A 107 15.07 -14.10 6.26
C LEU A 107 16.45 -13.50 6.50
#